data_AF-A0A292S121-F1
#
_entry.id   AF-A0A292S121-F1
#
_cell.length_a   1.000
_cell.length_b   1.000
_cell.length_c   1.000
_cell.angle_alpha   90.00
_cell.angle_beta   90.00
_cell.angle_gamma   90.00
#
_symmetry.space_group_name_H-M   'P 1'
#
loop_
_entity.id
_entity.type
_entity.pdbx_description
1 polymer ?
#
loop_
_entity_poly.entity_id
_entity_poly.type
_entity_poly.pdbx_seq_one_letter_code
_entity_poly.pdbx_strand_id
1 'polypeptide(L)'
;MKKLAILYSEYSPVIDAIICQLEDIVEVDSFRNLPENYQIYDLVVSVNYRGEENIKLLKCHHSLLPSFNSDEPVKDAFLAGVKVTGITVYFTKPERIIAQYPLFIPNDAHFEDIEKQLCYLEQVIYPIVIEKLLKNEAFDLRNISNCGGCRGCSH
;
A
#
# COMPACT_ATOMS: atom_id res chain seq x y z
N MET A 1 18.47 -9.59 11.89
CA MET A 1 17.06 -9.54 11.45
C MET A 1 16.88 -8.22 10.72
N LYS A 2 16.10 -8.17 9.63
CA LYS A 2 15.84 -6.89 8.96
C LYS A 2 14.95 -6.02 9.85
N LYS A 3 15.03 -4.70 9.69
CA LYS A 3 14.27 -3.70 10.44
C LYS A 3 13.39 -2.87 9.50
N LEU A 4 12.12 -2.70 9.87
CA LEU A 4 11.13 -1.91 9.15
C LEU A 4 10.63 -0.77 10.05
N ALA A 5 10.65 0.45 9.54
CA ALA A 5 9.98 1.58 10.17
C ALA A 5 8.68 1.92 9.44
N ILE A 6 7.57 1.99 10.17
CA ILE A 6 6.27 2.47 9.68
C ILE A 6 6.08 3.91 10.15
N LEU A 7 6.05 4.85 9.22
CA LEU A 7 5.65 6.24 9.47
C LEU A 7 4.16 6.41 9.21
N TYR A 8 3.43 6.97 10.17
CA TYR A 8 2.00 7.20 10.05
C TYR A 8 1.54 8.45 10.78
N SER A 9 0.48 9.10 10.29
CA SER A 9 -0.11 10.27 10.96
C SER A 9 -1.35 9.88 11.76
N GLU A 10 -2.17 8.99 11.19
CA GLU A 10 -3.38 8.46 11.81
C GLU A 10 -3.30 6.93 11.79
N TYR A 11 -3.77 6.28 12.86
CA TYR A 11 -3.77 4.83 12.86
C TYR A 11 -4.77 4.29 11.82
N SER A 12 -4.39 3.24 11.10
CA SER A 12 -5.25 2.57 10.13
C SER A 12 -5.02 1.06 10.14
N PRO A 13 -6.01 0.24 9.73
CA PRO A 13 -5.87 -1.21 9.64
C PRO A 13 -4.72 -1.69 8.74
N VAL A 14 -4.22 -0.83 7.85
CA VAL A 14 -3.03 -1.11 7.02
C VAL A 14 -1.80 -1.36 7.91
N ILE A 15 -1.68 -0.65 9.03
CA ILE A 15 -0.56 -0.82 9.96
C ILE A 15 -0.59 -2.24 10.56
N ASP A 16 -1.76 -2.69 11.01
CA ASP A 16 -1.91 -4.05 11.54
C ASP A 16 -1.62 -5.10 10.47
N ALA A 17 -2.12 -4.89 9.25
CA ALA A 17 -1.86 -5.78 8.13
C ALA A 17 -0.35 -5.92 7.83
N ILE A 18 0.40 -4.81 7.91
CA ILE A 18 1.86 -4.83 7.77
C ILE A 18 2.51 -5.61 8.92
N ILE A 19 2.12 -5.33 10.17
CA ILE A 19 2.68 -5.99 11.35
C ILE A 19 2.41 -7.50 11.31
N CYS A 20 1.15 -7.91 11.14
CA CYS A 20 0.76 -9.32 11.09
C CYS A 20 1.45 -10.10 9.95
N GLN A 21 1.71 -9.47 8.79
CA GLN A 21 2.40 -10.12 7.69
C GLN A 21 3.91 -10.33 7.97
N LEU A 22 4.51 -9.48 8.82
CA LEU A 22 5.97 -9.35 8.91
C LEU A 22 6.56 -9.65 10.30
N GLU A 23 5.74 -9.75 11.35
CA GLU A 23 6.19 -9.85 12.75
C GLU A 23 7.15 -11.02 13.01
N ASP A 24 6.99 -12.13 12.29
CA ASP A 24 7.84 -13.32 12.44
C ASP A 24 9.17 -13.25 11.67
N ILE A 25 9.35 -12.26 10.79
CA ILE A 25 10.49 -12.20 9.85
C ILE A 25 11.31 -10.91 9.96
N VAL A 26 10.72 -9.84 10.48
CA VAL A 26 11.27 -8.48 10.48
C VAL A 26 10.93 -7.82 11.81
N GLU A 27 11.88 -7.06 12.37
CA GLU A 27 11.62 -6.19 13.51
C GLU A 27 10.88 -4.94 13.02
N VAL A 28 9.64 -4.74 13.48
CA VAL A 28 8.77 -3.65 13.02
C VAL A 28 8.61 -2.61 14.12
N ASP A 29 9.02 -1.37 13.83
CA ASP A 29 8.79 -0.21 14.68
C ASP A 29 7.83 0.78 14.00
N SER A 30 6.97 1.42 14.77
CA SER A 30 5.98 2.39 14.26
C SER A 30 6.20 3.77 14.89
N PHE A 31 6.22 4.81 14.05
CA PHE A 31 6.48 6.18 14.49
C PHE A 31 5.49 7.19 13.91
N ARG A 32 5.13 8.18 14.73
CA ARG A 32 4.35 9.35 14.30
C ARG A 32 5.20 10.45 13.66
N ASN A 33 6.51 10.36 13.76
CA ASN A 33 7.49 11.28 13.18
C ASN A 33 8.72 10.48 12.76
N LEU A 34 9.47 10.94 11.75
CA LEU A 34 10.71 10.27 11.35
C LEU A 34 11.71 10.23 12.54
N PRO A 35 12.20 9.05 12.96
CA PRO A 35 13.22 8.98 14.01
C PRO A 35 14.57 9.48 13.49
N GLU A 36 15.37 10.14 14.35
CA GLU A 36 16.68 10.69 13.96
C GLU A 36 17.63 9.62 13.42
N ASN A 37 17.54 8.41 13.97
CA ASN A 37 18.34 7.25 13.61
C ASN A 37 17.67 6.37 12.52
N TYR A 38 16.83 6.92 11.65
CA TYR A 38 16.11 6.14 10.63
C TYR A 38 17.02 5.29 9.72
N GLN A 39 18.31 5.61 9.62
CA GLN A 39 19.26 4.88 8.77
C GLN A 39 19.55 3.46 9.27
N ILE A 40 19.13 3.11 10.50
CA ILE A 40 19.24 1.73 11.01
C ILE A 40 18.21 0.79 10.38
N TYR A 41 17.17 1.33 9.74
CA TYR A 41 16.10 0.55 9.14
C TYR A 41 16.44 0.17 7.70
N ASP A 42 16.18 -1.09 7.33
CA ASP A 42 16.36 -1.59 5.96
C ASP A 42 15.31 -0.99 5.00
N LEU A 43 14.14 -0.63 5.52
CA LEU A 43 13.06 0.00 4.77
C LEU A 43 12.26 0.94 5.68
N VAL A 44 11.92 2.11 5.14
CA VAL A 44 10.97 3.03 5.76
C VAL A 44 9.74 3.11 4.87
N VAL A 45 8.59 2.74 5.43
CA VAL A 45 7.30 2.77 4.75
C VAL A 45 6.45 3.87 5.34
N SER A 46 5.60 4.46 4.50
CA SER A 46 4.64 5.46 4.92
C SER A 46 3.24 4.89 4.71
N VAL A 47 2.42 5.02 5.76
CA VAL A 47 0.99 4.71 5.79
C VAL A 47 0.31 6.01 6.18
N ASN A 48 -0.47 6.63 5.28
CA ASN A 48 -1.15 7.92 5.49
C ASN A 48 -0.33 9.08 6.10
N TYR A 49 1.00 9.00 6.08
CA TYR A 49 1.88 9.98 6.70
C TYR A 49 1.84 11.31 5.95
N ARG A 50 1.50 12.39 6.66
CA ARG A 50 1.36 13.75 6.13
C ARG A 50 2.60 14.63 6.29
N GLY A 51 3.67 14.12 6.90
CA GLY A 51 4.93 14.87 7.03
C GLY A 51 5.72 14.92 5.72
N GLU A 52 6.43 16.02 5.51
CA GLU A 52 7.38 16.16 4.41
C GLU A 52 8.73 15.59 4.82
N GLU A 53 9.16 14.53 4.13
CA GLU A 53 10.44 13.90 4.42
C GLU A 53 11.39 14.00 3.24
N ASN A 54 12.65 14.32 3.52
CA ASN A 54 13.69 14.36 2.50
C ASN A 54 14.36 12.99 2.25
N ILE A 55 13.70 11.91 2.64
CA ILE A 55 14.24 10.54 2.54
C ILE A 55 13.48 9.72 1.50
N LYS A 56 14.05 8.58 1.13
CA LYS A 56 13.38 7.57 0.31
C LYS A 56 12.37 6.81 1.17
N LEU A 57 11.08 7.03 0.90
CA LEU A 57 9.98 6.30 1.52
C LEU A 57 9.34 5.39 0.50
N LEU A 58 8.90 4.20 0.93
CA LEU A 58 7.90 3.44 0.18
C LEU A 58 6.52 3.99 0.58
N LYS A 59 5.64 4.21 -0.39
CA LYS A 59 4.27 4.69 -0.21
C LYS A 59 3.29 3.86 -1.03
N CYS A 60 2.05 3.76 -0.55
CA CYS A 60 0.91 3.33 -1.34
C CYS A 60 0.03 4.55 -1.67
N HIS A 61 -0.30 4.72 -2.94
CA HIS A 61 -1.16 5.79 -3.43
C HIS A 61 -2.46 5.20 -3.98
N HIS A 62 -3.62 5.78 -3.64
CA HIS A 62 -4.94 5.28 -4.03
C HIS A 62 -5.35 5.73 -5.45
N SER A 63 -4.43 5.58 -6.40
CA SER A 63 -4.71 5.67 -7.83
C SER A 63 -3.72 4.81 -8.62
N LEU A 64 -3.98 4.61 -9.91
CA LEU A 64 -2.97 4.16 -10.86
C LEU A 64 -2.16 5.37 -11.34
N LEU A 65 -1.00 5.62 -10.72
CA LEU A 65 -0.08 6.66 -11.17
C LEU A 65 0.36 6.40 -12.64
N PRO A 66 0.53 7.45 -13.46
CA PRO A 66 0.57 8.87 -13.09
C PRO A 66 -0.81 9.56 -12.97
N SER A 67 -1.93 8.85 -13.18
CA SER A 67 -3.26 9.44 -13.05
C SER A 67 -3.59 9.78 -11.59
N PHE A 68 -4.27 10.91 -11.41
CA PHE A 68 -4.77 11.39 -10.11
C PHE A 68 -3.68 11.53 -9.03
N ASN A 69 -2.48 12.00 -9.38
CA ASN A 69 -1.44 12.35 -8.40
C ASN A 69 -1.83 13.64 -7.66
N SER A 70 -2.68 13.54 -6.65
CA SER A 70 -3.28 14.65 -5.92
C SER A 70 -3.51 14.29 -4.45
N ASP A 71 -3.98 15.25 -3.64
CA ASP A 71 -4.28 15.03 -2.23
C ASP A 71 -5.56 14.21 -1.98
N GLU A 72 -6.52 14.22 -2.93
CA GLU A 72 -7.79 13.49 -2.86
C GLU A 72 -7.97 12.55 -4.07
N PRO A 73 -7.07 11.57 -4.29
CA PRO A 73 -7.01 10.81 -5.55
C PRO A 73 -8.26 9.96 -5.83
N VAL A 74 -8.90 9.44 -4.78
CA VAL A 74 -10.15 8.66 -4.88
C VAL A 74 -11.30 9.54 -5.37
N LYS A 75 -11.37 10.77 -4.86
CA LYS A 75 -12.41 11.75 -5.22
C LYS A 75 -12.23 12.22 -6.65
N ASP A 76 -10.99 12.49 -7.05
CA ASP A 76 -10.68 12.87 -8.42
C ASP A 76 -11.04 11.77 -9.42
N ALA A 77 -10.72 10.51 -9.10
CA ALA A 77 -11.11 9.36 -9.92
C ALA A 77 -12.65 9.23 -10.01
N PHE A 78 -13.35 9.36 -8.89
CA PHE A 78 -14.82 9.29 -8.85
C PHE A 78 -15.47 10.39 -9.69
N LEU A 79 -15.04 11.65 -9.50
CA LEU A 79 -15.57 12.81 -10.23
C LEU A 79 -15.25 12.76 -11.72
N ALA A 80 -14.09 12.18 -12.11
CA ALA A 80 -13.75 11.95 -13.50
C ALA A 80 -14.59 10.86 -14.17
N GLY A 81 -15.33 10.05 -13.40
CA GLY A 81 -16.19 8.99 -13.92
C GLY A 81 -15.43 7.82 -14.54
N VAL A 82 -14.17 7.60 -14.15
CA VAL A 82 -13.36 6.50 -14.68
C VAL A 82 -13.94 5.15 -14.28
N LYS A 83 -13.71 4.14 -15.12
CA LYS A 83 -14.14 2.75 -14.87
C LYS A 83 -13.02 1.86 -14.34
N VAL A 84 -11.82 2.40 -14.27
CA VAL A 84 -10.64 1.74 -13.70
C VAL A 84 -9.86 2.78 -12.89
N THR A 85 -9.64 2.47 -11.63
CA THR A 85 -8.65 3.13 -10.75
C THR A 85 -7.75 2.04 -10.17
N GLY A 86 -7.13 2.24 -9.01
CA GLY A 86 -6.36 1.21 -8.33
C GLY A 86 -5.45 1.78 -7.26
N ILE A 87 -4.49 0.96 -6.84
CA ILE A 87 -3.41 1.39 -5.95
C ILE A 87 -2.07 1.32 -6.67
N THR A 88 -1.15 2.22 -6.28
CA THR A 88 0.24 2.21 -6.73
C THR A 88 1.17 2.22 -5.52
N VAL A 89 2.01 1.19 -5.42
CA VAL A 89 3.12 1.15 -4.44
C VAL A 89 4.39 1.64 -5.12
N TYR A 90 5.03 2.67 -4.56
CA TYR A 90 6.17 3.34 -5.19
C TYR A 90 7.16 3.89 -4.16
N PHE A 91 8.41 4.07 -4.56
CA PHE A 91 9.36 4.89 -3.81
C PHE A 91 9.19 6.36 -4.16
N THR A 92 9.30 7.25 -3.17
CA THR A 92 9.19 8.70 -3.35
C THR A 92 10.45 9.35 -3.92
N LYS A 93 11.64 8.80 -3.64
CA LYS A 93 12.93 9.39 -4.03
C LYS A 93 13.97 8.34 -4.46
N PRO A 94 14.43 8.33 -5.72
CA PRO A 94 13.70 8.87 -6.87
C PRO A 94 12.33 8.20 -7.00
N GLU A 95 11.39 8.88 -7.65
CA GLU A 95 10.08 8.29 -7.94
C GLU A 95 10.24 7.02 -8.76
N ARG A 96 9.75 5.89 -8.21
CA ARG A 96 9.83 4.59 -8.88
C ARG A 96 8.69 3.69 -8.45
N ILE A 97 7.82 3.36 -9.41
CA ILE A 97 6.73 2.40 -9.24
C ILE A 97 7.32 1.00 -8.97
N ILE A 98 6.81 0.34 -7.94
CA ILE A 98 7.18 -1.03 -7.53
C ILE A 98 6.06 -2.01 -7.87
N ALA A 99 4.81 -1.63 -7.63
CA ALA A 99 3.65 -2.44 -7.94
C ALA A 99 2.43 -1.56 -8.24
N GLN A 100 1.53 -2.07 -9.06
CA GLN A 100 0.22 -1.47 -9.30
C GLN A 100 -0.84 -2.56 -9.31
N TYR A 101 -2.00 -2.30 -8.72
CA TYR A 101 -3.14 -3.22 -8.75
C TYR A 101 -4.39 -2.46 -9.19
N PRO A 102 -5.05 -2.86 -10.30
CA PRO A 102 -6.22 -2.17 -10.80
C PRO A 102 -7.47 -2.50 -9.98
N LEU A 103 -8.34 -1.51 -9.82
CA LEU A 103 -9.70 -1.66 -9.35
C LEU A 103 -10.67 -1.30 -10.47
N PHE A 104 -11.50 -2.25 -10.88
CA PHE A 104 -12.60 -2.01 -11.82
C PHE A 104 -13.80 -1.47 -11.06
N ILE A 105 -14.31 -0.31 -11.47
CA ILE A 105 -15.41 0.38 -10.79
C ILE A 105 -16.74 -0.01 -11.45
N PRO A 106 -17.67 -0.66 -10.72
CA PRO A 106 -19.03 -0.91 -11.19
C PRO A 106 -19.77 0.38 -11.55
N ASN A 107 -20.74 0.30 -12.46
CA ASN A 107 -21.50 1.48 -12.89
C ASN A 107 -22.38 2.08 -11.79
N ASP A 108 -22.77 1.27 -10.82
CA ASP A 108 -23.60 1.59 -9.66
C ASP A 108 -22.77 1.85 -8.39
N ALA A 109 -21.43 1.83 -8.48
CA ALA A 109 -20.57 2.06 -7.32
C ALA A 109 -20.70 3.49 -6.80
N HIS A 110 -20.85 3.62 -5.48
CA HIS A 110 -20.77 4.89 -4.78
C HIS A 110 -19.32 5.20 -4.39
N PHE A 111 -19.06 6.48 -4.11
CA PHE A 111 -17.74 6.95 -3.67
C PHE A 111 -17.18 6.12 -2.49
N GLU A 112 -18.00 5.86 -1.47
CA GLU A 112 -17.61 5.07 -0.30
C GLU A 112 -17.24 3.62 -0.65
N ASP A 113 -17.85 3.03 -1.67
CA ASP A 113 -17.55 1.66 -2.10
C ASP A 113 -16.15 1.58 -2.70
N ILE A 114 -15.79 2.57 -3.52
CA ILE A 114 -14.48 2.69 -4.14
C ILE A 114 -13.41 2.91 -3.07
N GLU A 115 -13.66 3.83 -2.12
CA GLU A 115 -12.73 4.12 -1.02
C GLU A 115 -12.50 2.88 -0.15
N LYS A 116 -13.57 2.17 0.25
CA LYS A 116 -13.47 0.92 1.03
C LYS A 116 -12.69 -0.15 0.29
N GLN A 117 -12.91 -0.31 -1.03
CA GLN A 117 -12.19 -1.29 -1.84
C GLN A 117 -10.72 -0.94 -2.01
N LEU A 118 -10.36 0.34 -2.20
CA LEU A 118 -8.96 0.77 -2.28
C LEU A 118 -8.23 0.60 -0.95
N CYS A 119 -8.88 0.92 0.18
CA CYS A 119 -8.35 0.66 1.51
C CYS A 119 -8.13 -0.85 1.77
N TYR A 120 -9.06 -1.70 1.33
CA TYR A 120 -8.89 -3.15 1.39
C TYR A 120 -7.72 -3.63 0.51
N LEU A 121 -7.61 -3.12 -0.72
CA LEU A 121 -6.50 -3.46 -1.61
C LEU A 121 -5.14 -3.04 -0.99
N GLU A 122 -5.05 -1.88 -0.35
CA GLU A 122 -3.84 -1.47 0.35
C GLU A 122 -3.48 -2.46 1.47
N GLN A 123 -4.44 -2.85 2.32
CA GLN A 123 -4.22 -3.83 3.39
C GLN A 123 -3.73 -5.18 2.89
N VAL A 124 -4.16 -5.62 1.70
CA VAL A 124 -3.75 -6.91 1.13
C VAL A 124 -2.41 -6.80 0.41
N ILE A 125 -2.24 -5.80 -0.45
CA ILE A 125 -1.14 -5.74 -1.41
C ILE A 125 0.11 -5.12 -0.79
N TYR A 126 -0.05 -4.07 0.02
CA TYR A 126 1.08 -3.30 0.50
C TYR A 126 2.00 -4.12 1.43
N PRO A 127 1.49 -4.90 2.40
CA PRO A 127 2.32 -5.80 3.21
C PRO A 127 3.09 -6.83 2.38
N ILE A 128 2.46 -7.42 1.35
CA ILE A 128 3.10 -8.40 0.45
C ILE A 128 4.25 -7.74 -0.32
N VAL A 129 4.05 -6.54 -0.86
CA VAL A 129 5.11 -5.80 -1.57
C VAL A 129 6.28 -5.51 -0.62
N ILE A 130 6.00 -5.07 0.62
CA ILE A 130 7.02 -4.82 1.65
C ILE A 130 7.82 -6.09 1.93
N GLU A 131 7.15 -7.22 2.15
CA GLU A 131 7.78 -8.51 2.38
C GLU A 131 8.73 -8.88 1.24
N LYS A 132 8.26 -8.79 -0.01
CA LYS A 132 9.08 -9.14 -1.18
C LYS A 132 10.30 -8.24 -1.32
N LEU A 133 10.15 -6.93 -1.09
CA LEU A 133 11.28 -6.01 -1.07
C LEU A 133 12.29 -6.38 0.02
N LEU A 134 11.82 -6.69 1.23
CA LEU A 134 12.68 -7.11 2.34
C LEU A 134 13.30 -8.48 2.10
N LYS A 135 12.72 -9.36 1.28
CA LYS A 135 13.35 -10.63 0.89
C LYS A 135 14.23 -10.53 -0.36
N ASN A 136 14.32 -9.35 -0.99
CA ASN A 136 14.93 -9.16 -2.32
C ASN A 136 14.32 -10.08 -3.39
N GLU A 137 13.01 -10.32 -3.30
CA GLU A 137 12.24 -11.14 -4.25
C GLU A 137 11.44 -10.25 -5.19
N ALA A 138 11.16 -10.76 -6.40
CA ALA A 138 10.26 -10.08 -7.31
C ALA A 138 8.81 -10.16 -6.80
N PHE A 139 8.09 -9.04 -6.84
CA PHE A 139 6.65 -9.03 -6.67
C PHE A 139 5.96 -9.42 -7.98
N ASP A 140 5.02 -10.35 -7.91
CA ASP A 140 4.24 -10.81 -9.06
C ASP A 140 2.76 -10.85 -8.67
N LEU A 141 1.95 -10.06 -9.37
CA LEU A 141 0.50 -9.96 -9.19
C LEU A 141 -0.21 -11.31 -9.29
N ARG A 142 0.31 -12.24 -10.10
CA ARG A 142 -0.27 -13.58 -10.30
C ARG A 142 -0.29 -14.40 -9.01
N ASN A 143 0.61 -14.10 -8.07
CA ASN A 143 0.69 -14.83 -6.80
C ASN A 143 -0.38 -14.42 -5.80
N ILE A 144 -1.03 -13.26 -5.99
CA ILE A 144 -2.13 -12.79 -5.12
C ILE A 144 -3.43 -13.56 -5.44
N SER A 145 -3.60 -14.02 -6.68
CA SER A 145 -4.75 -14.83 -7.09
C SER A 145 -4.82 -16.21 -6.41
N ASN A 146 -3.77 -16.66 -5.72
CA ASN A 146 -3.75 -17.93 -5.00
C ASN A 146 -4.35 -17.88 -3.58
N CYS A 147 -4.85 -16.72 -3.12
CA CYS A 147 -5.53 -16.60 -1.82
C CYS A 147 -7.06 -16.37 -1.93
N GLY A 148 -7.68 -16.67 -3.08
CA GLY A 148 -9.12 -16.48 -3.29
C GLY A 148 -9.83 -17.52 -4.19
N GLY A 149 -9.13 -18.59 -4.59
CA GLY A 149 -9.69 -19.67 -5.40
C GLY A 149 -10.19 -20.84 -4.55
N CYS A 150 -11.50 -20.88 -4.29
CA CYS A 150 -12.34 -22.03 -3.95
C CYS A 150 -11.65 -23.35 -3.49
N ARG A 151 -11.81 -23.69 -2.21
CA ARG A 151 -11.71 -25.09 -1.72
C ARG A 151 -12.83 -25.46 -0.72
N GLY A 152 -14.08 -25.07 -0.98
CA GLY A 152 -15.15 -25.51 -0.05
C GLY A 152 -16.62 -25.15 -0.31
N CYS A 153 -17.01 -24.60 -1.45
CA CYS A 153 -18.44 -24.44 -1.75
C CYS A 153 -18.91 -25.60 -2.62
N SER A 154 -19.44 -26.64 -1.98
CA SER A 154 -20.23 -27.69 -2.61
C SER A 154 -21.43 -27.05 -3.31
N HIS A 155 -21.52 -27.18 -4.63
CA HIS A 155 -22.81 -27.11 -5.32
C HIS A 155 -23.56 -28.43 -5.09
#